data_AF-A0A537YD74-F1
#
_entry.id   AF-A0A537YD74-F1
#
_cell.length_a   1.000
_cell.length_b   1.000
_cell.length_c   1.000
_cell.angle_alpha   90.00
_cell.angle_beta   90.00
_cell.angle_gamma   90.00
#
_symmetry.space_group_name_H-M   'P 1'
#
loop_
_entity.id
_entity.type
_entity.pdbx_description
1 polymer ?
#
loop_
_entity_poly.entity_id
_entity_poly.type
_entity_poly.pdbx_seq_one_letter_code
_entity_poly.pdbx_strand_id
1 'polypeptide(L)'
;MSEPPIKDPAPADDAAEGEPRPRRARKPVGWSMIFIGALVAVSATLVWRRDGIDGVLKILTHDLWLFGEIIPRVLAGCLLGAFIAEILPHEKVSRALGPNSGMKGLLIGTAFGAILPGGPFTAYPVAAALLTVGAD
;
A
#
# COMPACT_ATOMS: atom_id res chain seq x y z
N MET A 1 52.28 -10.92 -35.69
CA MET A 1 51.31 -11.56 -36.60
C MET A 1 50.74 -12.75 -35.84
N SER A 2 49.49 -12.78 -35.38
CA SER A 2 48.30 -12.08 -35.85
C SER A 2 47.25 -11.99 -34.73
N GLU A 3 46.57 -10.84 -34.62
CA GLU A 3 45.37 -10.65 -33.80
C GLU A 3 44.19 -11.47 -34.35
N PRO A 4 43.32 -12.06 -33.51
CA PRO A 4 41.97 -12.43 -33.91
C PRO A 4 40.99 -11.26 -33.71
N PRO A 5 39.94 -11.17 -34.55
CA PRO A 5 39.29 -9.91 -34.89
C PRO A 5 38.21 -9.49 -33.88
N ILE A 6 38.12 -8.16 -33.74
CA ILE A 6 37.05 -7.41 -33.09
C ILE A 6 35.71 -7.84 -33.71
N LYS A 7 34.85 -8.47 -32.91
CA LYS A 7 33.46 -8.73 -33.30
C LYS A 7 32.67 -7.48 -32.92
N ASP A 8 32.35 -6.67 -33.91
CA ASP A 8 31.45 -5.54 -33.76
C ASP A 8 30.11 -5.99 -33.16
N PRO A 9 29.49 -5.16 -32.29
CA PRO A 9 28.20 -5.47 -31.70
C PRO A 9 27.12 -5.46 -32.78
N ALA A 10 26.28 -6.50 -32.79
CA ALA A 10 25.13 -6.59 -33.67
C ALA A 10 24.18 -5.39 -33.43
N PRO A 11 23.62 -4.81 -34.50
CA PRO A 11 22.83 -3.59 -34.40
C PRO A 11 21.41 -3.88 -33.88
N ALA A 12 20.95 -2.98 -33.00
CA ALA A 12 19.55 -2.61 -32.77
C ALA A 12 18.55 -3.77 -32.56
N ASP A 13 18.40 -4.17 -31.30
CA ASP A 13 17.17 -4.81 -30.79
C ASP A 13 16.07 -3.75 -30.50
N ASP A 14 16.06 -2.66 -31.28
CA ASP A 14 15.06 -1.57 -31.23
C ASP A 14 13.84 -1.87 -32.11
N ALA A 15 13.64 -3.13 -32.50
CA ALA A 15 12.61 -3.53 -33.45
C ALA A 15 11.68 -4.65 -32.97
N ALA A 16 11.63 -4.95 -31.66
CA ALA A 16 10.54 -5.71 -31.07
C ALA A 16 9.41 -4.76 -30.61
N GLU A 17 8.73 -4.22 -31.62
CA GLU A 17 7.27 -4.24 -31.70
C GLU A 17 6.54 -4.02 -30.37
N GLY A 18 6.25 -2.76 -30.06
CA GLY A 18 4.93 -2.15 -30.26
C GLY A 18 3.67 -3.03 -30.25
N GLU A 19 3.61 -4.18 -29.59
CA GLU A 19 2.39 -4.96 -29.43
C GLU A 19 1.44 -4.20 -28.48
N PRO A 20 0.24 -3.78 -28.95
CA PRO A 20 -0.74 -3.17 -28.08
C PRO A 20 -1.31 -4.25 -27.17
N ARG A 21 -0.77 -4.33 -25.95
CA ARG A 21 -1.26 -5.21 -24.88
C ARG A 21 -2.78 -5.06 -24.78
N PRO A 22 -3.58 -6.13 -25.00
CA PRO A 22 -5.03 -6.00 -24.99
C PRO A 22 -5.46 -5.45 -23.63
N ARG A 23 -6.16 -4.31 -23.65
CA ARG A 23 -6.76 -3.69 -22.46
C ARG A 23 -7.77 -4.69 -21.91
N ARG A 24 -7.32 -5.58 -21.00
CA ARG A 24 -8.21 -6.46 -20.24
C ARG A 24 -9.23 -5.56 -19.58
N ALA A 25 -10.46 -5.61 -20.08
CA ALA A 25 -11.61 -5.01 -19.42
C ALA A 25 -11.61 -5.55 -17.98
N ARG A 26 -11.29 -4.68 -17.02
CA ARG A 26 -11.44 -5.02 -15.61
C ARG A 26 -12.91 -5.34 -15.43
N LYS A 27 -13.23 -6.60 -15.14
CA LYS A 27 -14.60 -6.98 -14.78
C LYS A 27 -15.00 -6.07 -13.61
N PRO A 28 -16.09 -5.30 -13.70
CA PRO A 28 -16.42 -4.30 -12.69
C PRO A 28 -16.74 -4.92 -11.33
N VAL A 29 -16.98 -6.23 -11.29
CA VAL A 29 -17.27 -7.00 -10.07
C VAL A 29 -16.37 -8.23 -10.06
N GLY A 30 -15.34 -8.20 -9.20
CA GLY A 30 -14.53 -9.38 -8.89
C GLY A 30 -15.32 -10.38 -8.05
N TRP A 31 -14.93 -11.66 -8.11
CA TRP A 31 -15.53 -12.71 -7.27
C TRP A 31 -15.50 -12.34 -5.77
N SER A 32 -14.44 -11.66 -5.34
CA SER A 32 -14.31 -11.12 -3.98
C SER A 32 -15.46 -10.20 -3.61
N MET A 33 -15.90 -9.32 -4.51
CA MET A 33 -17.00 -8.39 -4.27
C MET A 33 -18.32 -9.14 -4.05
N ILE A 34 -18.58 -10.18 -4.86
CA ILE A 34 -19.78 -11.02 -4.74
C ILE A 34 -19.74 -11.78 -3.41
N PHE A 35 -18.59 -12.35 -3.07
CA PHE A 35 -18.42 -13.09 -1.82
C PHE A 35 -18.60 -12.20 -0.59
N ILE A 36 -17.99 -11.01 -0.59
CA ILE A 36 -18.14 -10.03 0.49
C ILE A 36 -19.61 -9.58 0.58
N GLY A 37 -20.25 -9.28 -0.54
CA GLY A 37 -21.67 -8.89 -0.57
C GLY A 37 -22.59 -9.97 0.00
N ALA A 38 -22.36 -11.24 -0.35
CA ALA A 38 -23.11 -12.36 0.21
C ALA A 38 -22.90 -12.49 1.72
N LEU A 39 -21.66 -12.36 2.20
CA LEU A 39 -21.34 -12.41 3.63
C LEU A 39 -22.05 -11.28 4.39
N VAL A 40 -22.01 -10.06 3.86
CA VAL A 40 -22.70 -8.89 4.44
C VAL A 40 -24.21 -9.13 4.50
N ALA A 41 -24.82 -9.64 3.42
CA ALA A 41 -26.25 -9.93 3.38
C ALA A 41 -26.65 -10.99 4.41
N VAL A 42 -25.85 -12.06 4.56
CA VAL A 42 -26.09 -13.09 5.58
C VAL A 42 -25.98 -12.52 6.98
N SER A 43 -24.93 -11.75 7.28
CA SER A 43 -24.75 -11.10 8.58
C SER A 43 -25.90 -10.14 8.90
N ALA A 44 -26.30 -9.29 7.96
CA ALA A 44 -27.43 -8.38 8.12
C ALA A 44 -28.74 -9.15 8.35
N THR A 45 -28.96 -10.25 7.62
CA THR A 45 -30.14 -11.10 7.79
C THR A 45 -30.16 -11.78 9.16
N LEU A 46 -29.01 -12.26 9.64
CA LEU A 46 -28.89 -12.88 10.97
C LEU A 46 -29.14 -11.89 12.09
N VAL A 47 -28.59 -10.67 11.99
CA VAL A 47 -28.85 -9.58 12.95
C VAL A 47 -30.32 -9.20 12.94
N TRP A 48 -30.90 -9.00 11.75
CA TRP A 48 -32.32 -8.65 11.62
C TRP A 48 -33.23 -9.73 12.22
N ARG A 49 -32.88 -11.01 12.04
CA ARG A 49 -33.62 -12.13 12.65
C ARG A 49 -33.45 -12.24 14.17
N ARG A 50 -32.34 -11.77 14.76
CA ARG A 50 -32.10 -11.85 16.22
C ARG A 50 -32.57 -10.61 16.97
N ASP A 51 -32.24 -9.42 16.49
CA ASP A 51 -32.34 -8.16 17.22
C ASP A 51 -33.19 -7.11 16.49
N GLY A 52 -33.78 -7.47 15.34
CA GLY A 52 -34.64 -6.56 14.58
C GLY A 52 -33.86 -5.44 13.88
N ILE A 53 -34.60 -4.39 13.48
CA ILE A 53 -34.04 -3.18 12.84
C ILE A 53 -33.17 -2.39 13.84
N ASP A 54 -33.49 -2.45 15.14
CA ASP A 54 -32.74 -1.79 16.19
C ASP A 54 -31.31 -2.34 16.33
N GLY A 55 -31.13 -3.65 16.15
CA GLY A 55 -29.80 -4.27 16.11
C GLY A 55 -28.94 -3.72 14.96
N VAL A 56 -29.52 -3.61 13.76
CA VAL A 56 -28.81 -3.07 12.58
C VAL A 56 -28.47 -1.59 12.76
N LEU A 57 -29.42 -0.78 13.23
CA LEU A 57 -29.19 0.65 13.49
C LEU A 57 -28.13 0.87 14.56
N LYS A 58 -28.14 0.07 15.63
CA LYS A 58 -27.16 0.18 16.71
C LYS A 58 -25.74 -0.14 16.22
N ILE A 59 -25.58 -1.20 15.43
CA ILE A 59 -24.29 -1.56 14.82
C ILE A 59 -23.84 -0.46 13.87
N LEU A 60 -24.74 0.04 13.01
CA LEU A 60 -24.40 1.10 12.06
C LEU A 60 -23.95 2.38 12.77
N THR A 61 -24.68 2.81 13.81
CA THR A 61 -24.34 4.02 14.57
C THR A 61 -23.01 3.84 15.30
N HIS A 62 -22.77 2.64 15.84
CA HIS A 62 -21.52 2.32 16.51
C HIS A 62 -20.33 2.32 15.54
N ASP A 63 -20.49 1.73 14.35
CA ASP A 63 -19.49 1.76 13.29
C ASP A 63 -19.20 3.18 12.81
N LEU A 64 -20.25 4.01 12.68
CA LEU A 64 -20.12 5.42 12.29
C LEU A 64 -19.38 6.23 13.36
N TRP A 65 -19.65 5.96 14.64
CA TRP A 65 -18.91 6.56 15.75
C TRP A 65 -17.43 6.17 15.71
N LEU A 66 -17.15 4.88 15.53
CA LEU A 66 -15.78 4.36 15.43
C LEU A 66 -15.04 4.98 14.24
N PHE A 67 -15.71 5.08 13.09
CA PHE A 67 -15.18 5.71 11.90
C PHE A 67 -14.86 7.19 12.14
N GLY A 68 -15.76 7.91 12.83
CA GLY A 68 -15.55 9.28 13.27
C GLY A 68 -14.34 9.47 14.18
N GLU A 69 -14.04 8.51 15.06
CA GLU A 69 -12.82 8.52 15.87
C GLU A 69 -11.55 8.16 15.08
N ILE A 70 -11.67 7.28 14.08
CA ILE A 70 -10.53 6.81 13.29
C ILE A 70 -10.07 7.88 12.32
N ILE A 71 -10.98 8.63 11.68
CA ILE A 71 -10.63 9.71 10.73
C ILE A 71 -9.58 10.69 11.29
N PRO A 72 -9.78 11.34 12.46
CA PRO A 72 -8.81 12.29 12.98
C PRO A 72 -7.49 11.61 13.37
N ARG A 73 -7.52 10.34 13.83
CA ARG A 73 -6.31 9.58 14.14
C ARG A 73 -5.50 9.25 12.88
N VAL A 74 -6.18 8.83 11.80
CA VAL A 74 -5.55 8.60 10.49
C VAL A 74 -5.00 9.89 9.94
N LEU A 75 -5.78 10.99 9.97
CA LEU A 75 -5.34 12.30 9.50
C LEU A 75 -4.10 12.79 10.25
N ALA A 76 -4.09 12.66 11.58
CA ALA A 76 -2.93 12.98 12.41
C ALA A 76 -1.72 12.10 12.06
N GLY A 77 -1.93 10.79 11.85
CA GLY A 77 -0.89 9.87 11.40
C GLY A 77 -0.33 10.23 10.02
N CYS A 78 -1.18 10.59 9.07
CA CYS A 78 -0.77 11.09 7.75
C CYS A 78 0.02 12.39 7.86
N LEU A 79 -0.44 13.33 8.70
CA LEU A 79 0.23 14.62 8.89
C LEU A 79 1.62 14.42 9.51
N LEU A 80 1.71 13.61 10.58
CA LEU A 80 2.98 13.23 11.20
C LEU A 80 3.88 12.51 10.21
N GLY A 81 3.35 11.58 9.42
CA GLY A 81 4.11 10.91 8.37
C GLY A 81 4.65 11.87 7.31
N ALA A 82 3.84 12.84 6.89
CA ALA A 82 4.25 13.88 5.94
C ALA A 82 5.32 14.79 6.54
N PHE A 83 5.16 15.26 7.79
CA PHE A 83 6.18 16.07 8.47
C PHE A 83 7.47 15.31 8.71
N ILE A 84 7.39 14.04 9.14
CA ILE A 84 8.55 13.18 9.31
C ILE A 84 9.24 12.97 7.97
N ALA A 85 8.50 12.69 6.89
CA ALA A 85 9.06 12.51 5.55
C ALA A 85 9.72 13.78 5.00
N GLU A 86 9.14 14.97 5.24
CA GLU A 86 9.71 16.27 4.85
C GLU A 86 10.99 16.60 5.66
N ILE A 87 11.01 16.24 6.96
CA ILE A 87 12.17 16.42 7.84
C ILE A 87 13.26 15.36 7.61
N LEU A 88 12.91 14.16 7.12
CA LEU A 88 13.86 13.10 6.79
C LEU A 88 14.47 13.40 5.41
N PRO A 89 15.73 13.89 5.34
CA PRO A 89 16.33 14.21 4.05
C PRO A 89 16.49 12.93 3.24
N HIS A 90 16.13 12.98 1.95
CA HIS A 90 16.23 11.90 0.96
C HIS A 90 17.54 11.10 1.06
N GLU A 91 18.64 11.80 1.33
CA GLU A 91 20.01 11.27 1.45
C GLU A 91 20.24 10.38 2.68
N LYS A 92 19.49 10.59 3.77
CA LYS A 92 19.57 9.77 5.00
C LYS A 92 18.72 8.51 4.86
N VAL A 93 17.57 8.61 4.20
CA VAL A 93 16.64 7.49 3.97
C VAL A 93 17.17 6.56 2.89
N SER A 94 17.67 7.07 1.76
CA SER A 94 18.24 6.23 0.70
C SER A 94 19.51 5.51 1.15
N ARG A 95 20.33 6.12 2.03
CA ARG A 95 21.51 5.47 2.60
C ARG A 95 21.19 4.43 3.67
N ALA A 96 20.11 4.61 4.43
CA ALA A 96 19.71 3.70 5.51
C ALA A 96 18.70 2.62 5.09
N LEU A 97 17.82 2.90 4.13
CA LEU A 97 16.74 2.02 3.64
C LEU A 97 16.73 1.80 2.12
N GLY A 98 17.58 2.48 1.34
CA GLY A 98 17.62 2.30 -0.11
C GLY A 98 18.22 0.96 -0.55
N PRO A 99 18.19 0.66 -1.87
CA PRO A 99 18.59 -0.65 -2.41
C PRO A 99 20.03 -1.08 -2.09
N ASN A 100 20.91 -0.12 -1.76
CA ASN A 100 22.28 -0.39 -1.30
C ASN A 100 22.38 -0.84 0.19
N SER A 101 21.30 -0.72 0.98
CA SER A 101 21.31 -1.03 2.43
C SER A 101 21.04 -2.53 2.73
N GLY A 102 20.42 -3.25 1.79
CA GLY A 102 20.16 -4.68 1.89
C GLY A 102 19.53 -5.10 3.23
N MET A 103 20.08 -6.14 3.87
CA MET A 103 19.56 -6.69 5.13
C MET A 103 19.61 -5.70 6.31
N LYS A 104 20.57 -4.76 6.33
CA LYS A 104 20.67 -3.76 7.40
C LYS A 104 19.53 -2.75 7.34
N GLY A 105 19.15 -2.33 6.13
CA GLY A 105 18.00 -1.45 5.94
C GLY A 105 16.68 -2.09 6.32
N LEU A 106 16.52 -3.38 6.03
CA LEU A 106 15.34 -4.14 6.45
C LEU A 106 15.24 -4.22 7.98
N LEU A 107 16.33 -4.52 8.68
CA LEU A 107 16.34 -4.60 10.15
C LEU A 107 16.07 -3.24 10.80
N ILE A 108 16.68 -2.16 10.28
CA ILE A 108 16.48 -0.81 10.78
C ILE A 108 15.04 -0.35 10.52
N GLY A 109 14.51 -0.56 9.31
CA GLY A 109 13.12 -0.25 8.97
C GLY A 109 12.11 -1.03 9.82
N THR A 110 12.40 -2.30 10.11
CA THR A 110 11.58 -3.14 11.00
C THR A 110 11.63 -2.62 12.44
N ALA A 111 12.80 -2.27 12.95
CA ALA A 111 12.95 -1.70 14.29
C ALA A 111 12.23 -0.35 14.42
N PHE A 112 12.37 0.54 13.43
CA PHE A 112 11.63 1.80 13.37
C PHE A 112 10.12 1.57 13.27
N GLY A 113 9.67 0.62 12.46
CA GLY A 113 8.25 0.24 12.38
C GLY A 113 7.70 -0.33 13.68
N ALA A 114 8.52 -1.08 14.44
CA ALA A 114 8.15 -1.58 15.76
C ALA A 114 8.13 -0.49 16.84
N ILE A 115 8.99 0.53 16.71
CA ILE A 115 9.06 1.67 17.63
C ILE A 115 7.95 2.68 17.35
N LEU A 116 7.55 2.86 16.08
CA LEU A 116 6.55 3.85 15.68
C LEU A 116 5.20 3.53 16.34
N PRO A 117 4.80 4.29 17.38
CA PRO A 117 3.61 3.96 18.14
C PRO A 117 2.40 4.49 17.38
N GLY A 118 1.60 3.56 16.90
CA GLY A 118 0.35 3.87 16.22
C GLY A 118 -0.06 2.65 15.41
N GLY A 119 -1.33 2.29 15.51
CA GLY A 119 -1.85 1.11 14.84
C GLY A 119 -1.68 1.17 13.31
N PRO A 120 -2.21 0.19 12.58
CA PRO A 120 -2.13 0.15 11.10
C PRO A 120 -2.58 1.46 10.45
N PHE A 121 -3.49 2.20 11.09
CA PHE A 121 -4.03 3.48 10.66
C PHE A 121 -3.01 4.63 10.54
N THR A 122 -1.89 4.58 11.25
CA THR A 122 -0.82 5.59 11.17
C THR A 122 0.42 5.05 10.47
N ALA A 123 0.75 3.78 10.65
CA ALA A 123 1.92 3.15 10.04
C ALA A 123 1.80 3.05 8.51
N TYR A 124 0.61 2.73 7.98
CA TYR A 124 0.42 2.52 6.54
C TYR A 124 0.59 3.82 5.73
N PRO A 125 -0.01 4.96 6.12
CA PRO A 125 0.20 6.23 5.41
C PRO A 125 1.66 6.72 5.49
N VAL A 126 2.30 6.56 6.65
CA VAL A 126 3.73 6.91 6.82
C VAL A 126 4.60 6.06 5.90
N ALA A 127 4.38 4.74 5.87
CA ALA A 127 5.10 3.84 4.99
C ALA A 127 4.85 4.17 3.50
N ALA A 128 3.62 4.52 3.12
CA ALA A 128 3.30 4.95 1.76
C ALA A 128 4.05 6.23 1.37
N ALA A 129 4.10 7.23 2.25
CA ALA A 129 4.86 8.46 2.01
C ALA A 129 6.37 8.19 1.89
N LEU A 130 6.93 7.34 2.74
CA LEU A 130 8.33 6.94 2.66
C LEU A 130 8.64 6.11 1.40
N LEU A 131 7.70 5.28 0.93
CA LEU A 131 7.86 4.55 -0.33
C LEU A 131 7.84 5.50 -1.53
N THR A 132 6.99 6.53 -1.52
CA THR A 132 6.98 7.53 -2.61
C THR A 132 8.24 8.39 -2.62
N VAL A 133 8.84 8.64 -1.44
CA VAL A 133 10.10 9.40 -1.29
C VAL A 133 11.32 8.50 -1.52
N GLY A 134 11.28 7.21 -1.21
CA GLY A 134 12.43 6.30 -1.36
C GLY A 134 12.52 5.60 -2.73
N ALA A 135 11.52 5.76 -3.60
CA ALA A 135 11.43 5.09 -4.89
C ALA A 135 12.09 5.85 -6.06
N ASP A 136 12.87 6.89 -5.78
CA ASP A 136 13.76 7.54 -6.75
C ASP A 136 15.24 7.34 -6.37
#